data_AF-A0A7S0TZI2-F1
#
_entry.id   AF-A0A7S0TZI2-F1
#
_cell.length_a   1.000
_cell.length_b   1.000
_cell.length_c   1.000
_cell.angle_alpha   90.00
_cell.angle_beta   90.00
_cell.angle_gamma   90.00
#
_symmetry.space_group_name_H-M   'P 1'
#
loop_
_entity.id
_entity.type
_entity.pdbx_description
1 polymer ?
#
loop_
_entity_poly.entity_id
_entity_poly.type
_entity_poly.pdbx_seq_one_letter_code
_entity_poly.pdbx_strand_id
1 'polypeptide(L)'
;LARVAEGLGWRAWCLDVREVSGKGDLEKYLQRERVDGVLGVHAHRAGRLLVGSPVPYCILLGGTDANVFVYDTRKRAVMSDAVKGSRTLISFGGGMLSRMQRHLDYAGPAVLMPQSVAPPSTAAPGGAWAGGVPPGAAVFVLPCGLRDVKDPSYLVDAFRAWHAEDARVWLLVIGPILDNDCASRLFSAIGGGGGGGGGRAR
;
A
#
# COMPACT_ATOMS: atom_id res chain seq x y z
N LEU A 1 0.31 -0.31 21.61
CA LEU A 1 0.56 -1.56 22.35
C LEU A 1 0.48 -2.73 21.37
N ALA A 2 1.42 -3.69 21.47
CA ALA A 2 1.50 -4.82 20.55
C ALA A 2 0.23 -5.70 20.59
N ARG A 3 -0.24 -6.14 19.43
CA ARG A 3 -1.30 -7.16 19.33
C ARG A 3 -0.65 -8.54 19.30
N VAL A 4 -1.21 -9.51 20.03
CA VAL A 4 -0.69 -10.88 20.06
C VAL A 4 -1.63 -11.79 19.28
N ALA A 5 -1.08 -12.63 18.42
CA ALA A 5 -1.80 -13.65 17.67
C ALA A 5 -1.16 -15.02 17.91
N GLU A 6 -1.99 -16.05 18.07
CA GLU A 6 -1.56 -17.43 18.30
C GLU A 6 -2.24 -18.33 17.27
N GLY A 7 -1.48 -19.22 16.64
CA GLY A 7 -2.01 -20.14 15.63
C GLY A 7 -0.93 -21.01 15.00
N LEU A 8 -1.30 -22.21 14.57
CA LEU A 8 -0.40 -23.18 13.89
C LEU A 8 0.88 -23.51 14.69
N GLY A 9 0.83 -23.42 16.02
CA GLY A 9 1.99 -23.65 16.90
C GLY A 9 2.92 -22.43 17.05
N TRP A 10 2.56 -21.28 16.50
CA TRP A 10 3.33 -20.04 16.58
C TRP A 10 2.59 -18.99 17.41
N ARG A 11 3.38 -18.17 18.09
CA ARG A 11 2.94 -16.94 18.74
C ARG A 11 3.62 -15.76 18.07
N ALA A 12 2.83 -14.81 17.60
CA ALA A 12 3.31 -13.62 16.90
C ALA A 12 2.90 -12.36 17.66
N TRP A 13 3.84 -11.44 17.79
CA TRP A 13 3.61 -10.11 18.32
C TRP A 13 3.65 -9.10 17.17
N CYS A 14 2.53 -8.42 16.95
CA CYS A 14 2.39 -7.38 15.94
C CYS A 14 2.61 -6.01 16.58
N LEU A 15 3.73 -5.38 16.24
CA LEU A 15 4.10 -4.06 16.71
C LEU A 15 3.98 -3.03 15.58
N ASP A 16 3.42 -1.88 15.90
CA ASP A 16 3.50 -0.73 15.01
C ASP A 16 4.85 -0.02 15.23
N VAL A 17 5.65 0.08 14.16
CA VAL A 17 6.96 0.75 14.17
C VAL A 17 6.90 2.22 14.61
N ARG A 18 5.72 2.85 14.57
CA ARG A 18 5.50 4.22 15.05
C ARG A 18 5.42 4.31 16.58
N GLU A 19 5.14 3.20 17.25
CA GLU A 19 5.07 3.11 18.70
C GLU A 19 6.41 2.70 19.34
N VAL A 20 7.45 2.48 18.53
CA VAL A 20 8.78 2.08 18.98
C VAL A 20 9.74 3.28 18.87
N SER A 21 10.21 3.78 20.02
CA SER A 21 11.04 4.99 20.10
C SER A 21 12.41 4.83 19.46
N GLY A 22 12.93 3.60 19.38
CA GLY A 22 14.23 3.30 18.79
C GLY A 22 14.65 1.84 18.96
N LYS A 23 15.88 1.53 18.52
CA LYS A 23 16.45 0.17 18.55
C LYS A 23 16.46 -0.44 19.95
N GLY A 24 16.90 0.31 20.97
CA GLY A 24 16.97 -0.20 22.34
C GLY A 24 15.61 -0.57 22.94
N ASP A 25 14.54 0.13 22.55
CA ASP A 25 13.18 -0.23 22.99
C ASP A 25 12.70 -1.51 22.30
N LEU A 26 13.03 -1.69 21.02
CA LEU A 26 12.77 -2.94 20.31
C LEU A 26 13.54 -4.10 20.96
N GLU A 27 14.83 -3.94 21.24
CA GLU A 27 15.66 -4.98 21.86
C GLU A 27 15.12 -5.44 23.22
N LYS A 28 14.75 -4.49 24.09
CA LYS A 28 14.10 -4.81 25.37
C LYS A 28 12.81 -5.59 25.17
N TYR A 29 12.03 -5.23 24.16
CA TYR A 29 10.80 -5.94 23.83
C TYR A 29 11.08 -7.38 23.37
N LEU A 30 12.02 -7.57 22.44
CA LEU A 30 12.41 -8.88 21.92
C LEU A 30 12.89 -9.80 23.05
N GLN A 31 13.69 -9.27 23.99
CA GLN A 31 14.15 -10.02 25.15
C GLN A 31 13.02 -10.37 26.13
N ARG A 32 12.17 -9.39 26.47
CA ARG A 32 11.07 -9.58 27.44
C ARG A 32 10.08 -10.63 26.96
N GLU A 33 9.69 -10.56 25.69
CA GLU A 33 8.70 -11.47 25.09
C GLU A 33 9.33 -12.76 24.56
N ARG A 34 10.66 -12.90 24.63
CA ARG A 34 11.43 -14.05 24.10
C ARG A 34 11.12 -14.32 22.61
N VAL A 35 11.20 -13.26 21.81
CA VAL A 35 10.98 -13.35 20.36
C VAL A 35 12.23 -13.92 19.68
N ASP A 36 12.09 -15.04 18.98
CA ASP A 36 13.22 -15.73 18.32
C ASP A 36 13.58 -15.17 16.93
N GLY A 37 12.70 -14.38 16.33
CA GLY A 37 12.95 -13.77 15.02
C GLY A 37 11.91 -12.73 14.64
N VAL A 38 12.26 -11.88 13.67
CA VAL A 38 11.43 -10.73 13.29
C VAL A 38 11.14 -10.73 11.79
N LEU A 39 9.87 -10.51 11.43
CA LEU A 39 9.46 -10.13 10.08
C LEU A 39 9.26 -8.61 10.01
N GLY A 40 10.26 -7.91 9.47
CA GLY A 40 10.20 -6.47 9.26
C GLY A 40 9.38 -6.12 8.02
N VAL A 41 8.24 -5.45 8.18
CA VAL A 41 7.48 -4.91 7.05
C VAL A 41 8.00 -3.51 6.74
N HIS A 42 8.42 -3.30 5.48
CA HIS A 42 9.01 -2.07 4.96
C HIS A 42 10.51 -1.93 5.29
N ALA A 43 11.37 -1.93 4.26
CA ALA A 43 12.83 -1.94 4.39
C ALA A 43 13.35 -0.68 5.11
N HIS A 44 12.74 0.48 4.85
CA HIS A 44 13.14 1.69 5.57
C HIS A 44 12.54 1.77 6.99
N ARG A 45 11.22 1.60 7.13
CA ARG A 45 10.52 1.91 8.40
C ARG A 45 10.83 0.89 9.50
N ALA A 46 10.71 -0.40 9.19
CA ALA A 46 11.08 -1.46 10.12
C ALA A 46 12.60 -1.70 10.09
N GLY A 47 13.21 -1.74 8.90
CA GLY A 47 14.62 -2.10 8.76
C GLY A 47 15.58 -1.21 9.54
N ARG A 48 15.30 0.11 9.67
CA ARG A 48 16.11 1.01 10.51
C ARG A 48 16.23 0.57 11.97
N LEU A 49 15.22 -0.15 12.49
CA LEU A 49 15.20 -0.68 13.86
C LEU A 49 15.87 -2.05 13.95
N LEU A 50 16.05 -2.76 12.83
CA LEU A 50 16.52 -4.13 12.77
C LEU A 50 18.01 -4.26 12.43
N VAL A 51 18.65 -3.22 11.91
CA VAL A 51 20.11 -3.23 11.69
C VAL A 51 20.84 -3.49 13.00
N GLY A 52 21.53 -4.63 13.09
CA GLY A 52 22.23 -5.08 14.31
C GLY A 52 21.33 -5.79 15.33
N SER A 53 20.12 -6.20 14.94
CA SER A 53 19.20 -6.92 15.83
C SER A 53 19.85 -8.17 16.45
N PRO A 54 19.60 -8.46 17.74
CA PRO A 54 20.15 -9.64 18.41
C PRO A 54 19.53 -10.96 17.95
N VAL A 55 18.46 -10.90 17.15
CA VAL A 55 17.74 -12.07 16.63
C VAL A 55 17.66 -11.98 15.10
N PRO A 56 17.60 -13.11 14.38
CA PRO A 56 17.50 -13.10 12.93
C PRO A 56 16.22 -12.40 12.47
N TYR A 57 16.30 -11.70 11.34
CA TYR A 57 15.15 -11.03 10.75
C TYR A 57 15.07 -11.16 9.23
N CYS A 58 13.86 -11.08 8.71
CA CYS A 58 13.54 -11.00 7.28
C CYS A 58 12.91 -9.64 6.98
N ILE A 59 13.04 -9.16 5.74
CA ILE A 59 12.41 -7.90 5.31
C ILE A 59 11.39 -8.17 4.20
N LEU A 60 10.13 -7.80 4.46
CA LEU A 60 9.10 -7.71 3.44
C LEU A 60 9.12 -6.31 2.81
N LEU A 61 9.40 -6.26 1.51
CA LEU A 61 9.47 -5.04 0.73
C LEU A 61 8.08 -4.41 0.55
N GLY A 62 7.96 -3.13 0.87
CA GLY A 62 6.76 -2.34 0.60
C GLY A 62 6.83 -1.63 -0.74
N GLY A 63 5.66 -1.31 -1.31
CA GLY A 63 5.59 -0.52 -2.55
C GLY A 63 6.25 0.86 -2.42
N THR A 64 6.24 1.47 -1.24
CA THR A 64 6.92 2.76 -0.98
C THR A 64 8.44 2.62 -0.98
N ASP A 65 8.99 1.47 -0.53
CA ASP A 65 10.44 1.22 -0.60
C ASP A 65 10.90 1.31 -2.06
N ALA A 66 10.23 0.54 -2.94
CA ALA A 66 10.64 0.40 -4.33
C ALA A 66 10.31 1.60 -5.22
N ASN A 67 9.23 2.33 -4.95
CA ASN A 67 8.77 3.40 -5.85
C ASN A 67 9.15 4.80 -5.39
N VAL A 68 9.42 5.01 -4.09
CA VAL A 68 9.66 6.35 -3.54
C VAL A 68 11.00 6.41 -2.82
N PHE A 69 11.20 5.59 -1.79
CA PHE A 69 12.35 5.73 -0.90
C PHE A 69 13.66 5.28 -1.53
N VAL A 70 13.61 4.45 -2.57
CA VAL A 70 14.79 4.05 -3.32
C VAL A 70 15.53 5.23 -3.96
N TYR A 71 14.83 6.33 -4.24
CA TYR A 71 15.40 7.54 -4.85
C TYR A 71 15.87 8.58 -3.84
N ASP A 72 15.57 8.38 -2.56
CA ASP A 72 16.04 9.24 -1.47
C ASP A 72 17.37 8.68 -0.94
N THR A 73 18.47 9.41 -1.13
CA THR A 73 19.82 8.94 -0.77
C THR A 73 19.94 8.50 0.68
N ARG A 74 19.32 9.23 1.63
CA ARG A 74 19.41 8.91 3.06
C ARG A 74 18.60 7.66 3.37
N LYS A 75 17.37 7.58 2.85
CA LYS A 75 16.51 6.40 3.08
C LYS A 75 17.06 5.16 2.39
N ARG A 76 17.65 5.32 1.21
CA ARG A 76 18.31 4.24 0.48
C ARG A 76 19.47 3.65 1.25
N ALA A 77 20.31 4.47 1.88
CA ALA A 77 21.40 3.98 2.73
C ALA A 77 20.87 3.12 3.88
N VAL A 78 19.84 3.60 4.59
CA VAL A 78 19.17 2.86 5.67
C VAL A 78 18.61 1.53 5.16
N MET A 79 17.96 1.53 3.99
CA MET A 79 17.45 0.31 3.38
C MET A 79 18.57 -0.66 3.01
N SER A 80 19.67 -0.18 2.43
CA SER A 80 20.84 -0.99 2.06
C SER A 80 21.42 -1.72 3.27
N ASP A 81 21.60 -1.03 4.39
CA ASP A 81 22.10 -1.66 5.63
C ASP A 81 21.12 -2.71 6.16
N ALA A 82 19.83 -2.37 6.17
CA ALA A 82 18.77 -3.24 6.67
C ALA A 82 18.66 -4.53 5.85
N VAL A 83 18.68 -4.44 4.51
CA VAL A 83 18.57 -5.63 3.64
C VAL A 83 19.81 -6.50 3.72
N LYS A 84 21.01 -5.92 3.82
CA LYS A 84 22.28 -6.65 3.93
C LYS A 84 22.38 -7.45 5.23
N GLY A 85 21.84 -6.93 6.34
CA GLY A 85 21.76 -7.64 7.61
C GLY A 85 20.60 -8.66 7.70
N SER A 86 19.67 -8.66 6.75
CA SER A 86 18.52 -9.56 6.77
C SER A 86 18.88 -10.97 6.28
N ARG A 87 18.22 -11.99 6.82
CA ARG A 87 18.38 -13.38 6.38
C ARG A 87 17.80 -13.61 4.99
N THR A 88 16.68 -12.97 4.68
CA THR A 88 16.09 -12.99 3.34
C THR A 88 15.23 -11.75 3.09
N LEU A 89 15.14 -11.37 1.82
CA LEU A 89 14.14 -10.43 1.35
C LEU A 89 12.90 -11.15 0.85
N ILE A 90 11.75 -10.57 1.15
CA ILE A 90 10.45 -11.03 0.65
C ILE A 90 9.89 -9.93 -0.24
N SER A 91 9.53 -10.29 -1.47
CA SER A 91 8.97 -9.38 -2.47
C SER A 91 7.62 -9.88 -2.98
N PHE A 92 6.68 -8.98 -3.21
CA PHE A 92 5.39 -9.29 -3.85
C PHE A 92 5.51 -9.66 -5.34
N GLY A 93 6.65 -9.37 -5.99
CA GLY A 93 6.83 -9.71 -7.40
C GLY A 93 8.27 -9.51 -7.89
N GLY A 94 8.58 -10.16 -9.02
CA GLY A 94 9.93 -10.13 -9.62
C GLY A 94 10.40 -8.73 -10.00
N GLY A 95 9.54 -7.92 -10.62
CA GLY A 95 9.90 -6.55 -11.02
C GLY A 95 10.28 -5.65 -9.84
N MET A 96 9.57 -5.77 -8.71
CA MET A 96 9.92 -5.06 -7.48
C MET A 96 11.24 -5.57 -6.90
N LEU A 97 11.46 -6.89 -6.89
CA LEU A 97 12.70 -7.49 -6.39
C LEU A 97 13.91 -7.05 -7.22
N SER A 98 13.87 -7.20 -8.54
CA SER A 98 14.99 -6.83 -9.45
C SER A 98 15.32 -5.34 -9.37
N ARG A 99 14.31 -4.49 -9.16
CA ARG A 99 14.51 -3.06 -8.93
C ARG A 99 15.22 -2.80 -7.62
N MET A 100 14.78 -3.42 -6.52
CA MET A 100 15.41 -3.26 -5.21
C MET A 100 16.84 -3.82 -5.18
N GLN A 101 17.09 -4.98 -5.81
CA GLN A 101 18.41 -5.58 -5.93
C GLN A 101 19.40 -4.63 -6.62
N ARG A 102 19.00 -4.03 -7.75
CA ARG A 102 19.86 -3.07 -8.46
C ARG A 102 20.14 -1.80 -7.65
N HIS A 103 19.11 -1.19 -7.06
CA HIS A 103 19.29 0.09 -6.39
C HIS A 103 19.98 -0.02 -5.03
N LEU A 104 19.83 -1.16 -4.33
CA LEU A 104 20.42 -1.39 -3.02
C LEU A 104 21.74 -2.17 -3.07
N ASP A 105 22.15 -2.64 -4.26
CA ASP A 105 23.28 -3.55 -4.45
C ASP A 105 23.14 -4.80 -3.55
N TYR A 106 21.99 -5.48 -3.70
CA TYR A 106 21.65 -6.65 -2.91
C TYR A 106 21.66 -7.91 -3.78
N ALA A 107 22.52 -8.87 -3.41
CA ALA A 107 22.66 -10.17 -4.06
C ALA A 107 22.35 -11.35 -3.13
N GLY A 108 21.73 -11.10 -1.97
CA GLY A 108 21.41 -12.13 -0.99
C GLY A 108 20.12 -12.92 -1.29
N PRO A 109 19.74 -13.85 -0.41
CA PRO A 109 18.57 -14.70 -0.59
C PRO A 109 17.26 -13.90 -0.67
N ALA A 110 16.40 -14.23 -1.62
CA ALA A 110 15.10 -13.60 -1.76
C ALA A 110 13.99 -14.61 -2.11
N VAL A 111 12.78 -14.33 -1.62
CA VAL A 111 11.57 -15.12 -1.87
C VAL A 111 10.51 -14.23 -2.49
N LEU A 112 9.82 -14.75 -3.52
CA LEU A 112 8.61 -14.13 -4.05
C LEU A 112 7.40 -14.65 -3.27
N MET A 113 6.68 -13.73 -2.63
CA MET A 113 5.44 -14.01 -1.91
C MET A 113 4.37 -13.05 -2.45
N PRO A 114 3.59 -13.44 -3.47
CA PRO A 114 2.52 -12.61 -4.00
C PRO A 114 1.49 -12.25 -2.91
N GLN A 115 0.79 -11.13 -3.09
CA GLN A 115 -0.29 -10.75 -2.19
C GLN A 115 -1.48 -11.69 -2.37
N SER A 116 -2.04 -12.17 -1.28
CA SER A 116 -3.25 -12.99 -1.27
C SER A 116 -4.50 -12.14 -0.98
N VAL A 117 -5.63 -12.56 -1.52
CA VAL A 117 -6.95 -12.10 -1.09
C VAL A 117 -7.65 -13.23 -0.33
N ALA A 118 -8.52 -12.89 0.61
CA ALA A 118 -9.43 -13.90 1.17
C ALA A 118 -10.28 -14.47 0.02
N PRO A 119 -10.57 -15.78 0.01
CA PRO A 119 -11.45 -16.35 -0.99
C PRO A 119 -12.81 -15.62 -0.92
N PRO A 120 -13.44 -15.33 -2.07
CA PRO A 120 -14.74 -14.68 -2.08
C PRO A 120 -15.72 -15.50 -1.26
N SER A 121 -16.50 -14.84 -0.40
CA SER A 121 -17.61 -15.52 0.27
C SER A 121 -18.60 -16.00 -0.81
N THR A 122 -19.20 -17.16 -0.62
CA THR A 122 -20.24 -17.71 -1.52
C THR A 122 -21.54 -16.92 -1.52
N ALA A 123 -21.66 -15.86 -0.70
CA ALA A 123 -22.81 -14.97 -0.76
C ALA A 123 -22.87 -14.31 -2.14
N ALA A 124 -24.03 -14.42 -2.80
CA ALA A 124 -24.29 -13.66 -4.00
C ALA A 124 -24.03 -12.17 -3.71
N PRO A 125 -23.41 -11.40 -4.62
CA PRO A 125 -23.28 -9.96 -4.47
C PRO A 125 -24.69 -9.34 -4.51
N GLY A 126 -25.34 -9.30 -3.36
CA GLY A 126 -26.69 -8.82 -3.14
C GLY A 126 -26.61 -7.48 -2.44
N GLY A 127 -26.39 -6.41 -3.20
CA GLY A 127 -26.46 -5.05 -2.70
C GLY A 127 -26.70 -4.10 -3.85
N ALA A 128 -27.73 -3.27 -3.75
CA ALA A 128 -27.86 -2.11 -4.62
C ALA A 128 -26.63 -1.21 -4.38
N TRP A 129 -25.97 -0.78 -5.46
CA TRP A 129 -24.86 0.16 -5.36
C TRP A 129 -25.36 1.45 -4.70
N ALA A 130 -24.93 1.72 -3.47
CA ALA A 130 -25.21 2.97 -2.78
C ALA A 130 -24.36 4.08 -3.42
N GLY A 131 -24.88 4.69 -4.50
CA GLY A 131 -24.11 5.70 -5.23
C GLY A 131 -24.84 6.43 -6.35
N GLY A 132 -26.17 6.29 -6.47
CA GLY A 132 -26.94 6.98 -7.50
C GLY A 132 -26.72 6.46 -8.94
N VAL A 133 -26.08 5.30 -9.10
CA VAL A 133 -25.94 4.66 -10.41
C VAL A 133 -27.32 4.13 -10.86
N PRO A 134 -27.81 4.51 -12.05
CA PRO A 134 -29.14 4.11 -12.50
C PRO A 134 -29.21 2.61 -12.79
N PRO A 135 -30.38 1.97 -12.61
CA PRO A 135 -30.62 0.60 -13.06
C PRO A 135 -30.27 0.43 -14.55
N GLY A 136 -29.60 -0.67 -14.90
CA GLY A 136 -29.19 -0.95 -16.29
C GLY A 136 -27.90 -0.26 -16.74
N ALA A 137 -27.19 0.45 -15.86
CA ALA A 137 -25.87 0.99 -16.14
C ALA A 137 -24.80 -0.11 -16.30
N ALA A 138 -23.87 0.11 -17.23
CA ALA A 138 -22.60 -0.58 -17.34
C ALA A 138 -21.57 0.09 -16.42
N VAL A 139 -21.26 -0.57 -15.30
CA VAL A 139 -20.41 0.02 -14.24
C VAL A 139 -18.99 -0.54 -14.31
N PHE A 140 -18.02 0.37 -14.41
CA PHE A 140 -16.60 0.09 -14.28
C PHE A 140 -16.13 0.62 -12.93
N VAL A 141 -15.42 -0.20 -12.16
CA VAL A 141 -14.98 0.16 -10.80
C VAL A 141 -13.46 0.33 -10.77
N LEU A 142 -13.00 1.46 -10.27
CA LEU A 142 -11.60 1.72 -9.95
C LEU A 142 -11.43 1.73 -8.42
N PRO A 143 -11.07 0.59 -7.80
CA PRO A 143 -10.78 0.54 -6.37
C PRO A 143 -9.37 1.11 -6.11
N CYS A 144 -9.29 2.36 -5.66
CA CYS A 144 -8.03 2.99 -5.29
C CYS A 144 -8.21 4.08 -4.23
N GLY A 145 -7.25 4.20 -3.31
CA GLY A 145 -7.12 5.41 -2.52
C GLY A 145 -6.64 6.58 -3.39
N LEU A 146 -7.19 7.77 -3.20
CA LEU A 146 -6.84 8.96 -3.98
C LEU A 146 -5.46 9.47 -3.56
N ARG A 147 -4.46 9.22 -4.41
CA ARG A 147 -3.07 9.65 -4.28
C ARG A 147 -2.36 9.60 -5.63
N ASP A 148 -1.29 10.37 -5.76
CA ASP A 148 -0.62 10.62 -7.04
C ASP A 148 -0.16 9.37 -7.79
N VAL A 149 0.42 8.38 -7.10
CA VAL A 149 0.90 7.14 -7.76
C VAL A 149 -0.23 6.30 -8.38
N LYS A 150 -1.49 6.61 -8.06
CA LYS A 150 -2.66 5.94 -8.63
C LYS A 150 -3.38 6.76 -9.70
N ASP A 151 -3.14 8.07 -9.74
CA ASP A 151 -3.69 9.02 -10.71
C ASP A 151 -5.10 8.66 -11.23
N PRO A 152 -6.13 8.70 -10.37
CA PRO A 152 -7.50 8.33 -10.78
C PRO A 152 -8.07 9.25 -11.87
N SER A 153 -7.49 10.45 -12.04
CA SER A 153 -7.89 11.41 -13.07
C SER A 153 -7.53 10.93 -14.49
N TYR A 154 -6.56 10.02 -14.62
CA TYR A 154 -6.10 9.49 -15.91
C TYR A 154 -7.23 8.94 -16.79
N LEU A 155 -8.27 8.37 -16.18
CA LEU A 155 -9.39 7.75 -16.90
C LEU A 155 -10.56 8.72 -17.20
N VAL A 156 -10.55 9.94 -16.65
CA VAL A 156 -11.71 10.85 -16.70
C VAL A 156 -12.09 11.19 -18.13
N ASP A 157 -11.14 11.57 -18.98
CA ASP A 157 -11.44 11.98 -20.35
C ASP A 157 -11.96 10.82 -21.21
N ALA A 158 -11.38 9.62 -21.04
CA ALA A 158 -11.84 8.42 -21.73
C ALA A 158 -13.28 8.07 -21.35
N PHE A 159 -13.59 8.10 -20.05
CA PHE A 159 -14.95 7.81 -19.58
C PHE A 159 -15.94 8.93 -19.89
N ARG A 160 -15.51 10.18 -19.98
CA ARG A 160 -16.34 11.27 -20.47
C ARG A 160 -16.75 11.05 -21.93
N ALA A 161 -15.81 10.64 -22.78
CA ALA A 161 -16.10 10.29 -24.17
C ALA A 161 -17.06 9.09 -24.27
N TRP A 162 -16.79 8.00 -23.55
CA TRP A 162 -17.64 6.81 -23.56
C TRP A 162 -19.04 7.08 -22.99
N HIS A 163 -19.17 7.91 -21.96
CA HIS A 163 -20.46 8.29 -21.40
C HIS A 163 -21.27 9.19 -22.35
N ALA A 164 -20.61 10.03 -23.14
CA ALA A 164 -21.27 10.83 -24.17
C ALA A 164 -21.80 9.97 -25.33
N GLU A 165 -21.13 8.86 -25.64
CA GLU A 165 -21.58 7.87 -26.63
C GLU A 165 -22.69 6.95 -26.08
N ASP A 166 -22.58 6.52 -24.82
CA ASP A 166 -23.56 5.70 -24.11
C ASP A 166 -23.68 6.12 -22.65
N ALA A 167 -24.78 6.80 -22.30
CA ALA A 167 -25.06 7.31 -20.95
C ALA A 167 -25.19 6.22 -19.88
N ARG A 168 -25.20 4.93 -20.27
CA ARG A 168 -25.14 3.80 -19.33
C ARG A 168 -23.74 3.51 -18.85
N VAL A 169 -22.68 4.06 -19.45
CA VAL A 169 -21.29 3.80 -19.04
C VAL A 169 -20.93 4.66 -17.83
N TRP A 170 -20.58 4.04 -16.70
CA TRP A 170 -20.21 4.75 -15.47
C TRP A 170 -18.85 4.28 -14.95
N LEU A 171 -18.00 5.23 -14.55
CA LEU A 171 -16.79 4.96 -13.77
C LEU A 171 -17.05 5.28 -12.29
N LEU A 172 -16.90 4.26 -11.44
CA LEU A 172 -17.01 4.39 -10.00
C LEU A 172 -15.61 4.30 -9.37
N VAL A 173 -15.11 5.42 -8.85
CA VAL A 173 -13.84 5.49 -8.11
C VAL A 173 -14.10 5.26 -6.63
N ILE A 174 -13.54 4.18 -6.05
CA ILE A 174 -13.79 3.79 -4.66
C ILE A 174 -12.49 3.72 -3.87
N GLY A 175 -12.41 4.50 -2.80
CA GLY A 175 -11.34 4.39 -1.81
C GLY A 175 -11.18 5.64 -0.97
N PRO A 176 -10.30 5.62 0.04
CA PRO A 176 -10.08 6.77 0.91
C PRO A 176 -9.33 7.90 0.19
N ILE A 177 -9.60 9.13 0.59
CA ILE A 177 -8.74 10.27 0.25
C ILE A 177 -7.45 10.13 1.06
N LEU A 178 -6.32 9.91 0.38
CA LEU A 178 -4.99 9.83 1.01
C LEU A 178 -4.15 11.07 0.75
N ASP A 179 -4.53 11.86 -0.25
CA ASP A 179 -3.90 13.10 -0.69
C ASP A 179 -5.00 14.08 -1.17
N ASN A 180 -5.09 15.25 -0.52
CA ASN A 180 -6.11 16.25 -0.83
C ASN A 180 -5.88 16.95 -2.16
N ASP A 181 -4.64 17.09 -2.62
CA ASP A 181 -4.31 17.72 -3.90
C ASP A 181 -4.64 16.78 -5.05
N CYS A 182 -4.38 15.47 -4.87
CA CYS A 182 -4.86 14.43 -5.78
C CYS A 182 -6.40 14.44 -5.89
N ALA A 183 -7.10 14.47 -4.76
CA ALA A 183 -8.56 14.51 -4.74
C ALA A 183 -9.12 15.78 -5.41
N SER A 184 -8.53 16.94 -5.12
CA SER A 184 -8.94 18.22 -5.72
C SER A 184 -8.79 18.21 -7.24
N ARG A 185 -7.70 17.65 -7.77
CA ARG A 185 -7.50 17.47 -9.21
C ARG A 185 -8.57 16.58 -9.83
N LEU A 186 -8.87 15.45 -9.20
CA LEU A 186 -9.92 14.55 -9.69
C LEU A 186 -11.29 15.25 -9.73
N PHE A 187 -11.68 15.92 -8.64
CA PHE A 187 -12.97 16.60 -8.58
C PHE A 187 -13.06 17.77 -9.57
N SER A 188 -11.98 18.51 -9.77
CA SER A 188 -11.89 19.55 -10.80
C SER A 188 -12.03 18.96 -12.21
N ALA A 189 -11.33 17.87 -12.50
CA ALA A 189 -11.41 17.19 -13.80
C ALA A 189 -12.84 16.71 -14.11
N ILE A 190 -13.56 16.22 -13.10
CA ILE A 190 -14.97 15.79 -13.23
C ILE A 190 -15.89 17.00 -13.39
N GLY A 191 -15.72 18.05 -12.58
CA GLY A 191 -16.58 19.24 -12.56
C GLY A 191 -16.39 20.23 -13.71
N GLY A 192 -15.27 20.16 -14.44
CA GLY A 192 -14.89 21.10 -15.51
C GLY A 192 -15.66 20.98 -16.83
N GLY A 193 -16.72 20.18 -16.91
CA GLY A 193 -17.52 19.98 -18.13
C GLY A 193 -18.93 20.55 -18.02
N GLY A 194 -19.09 21.86 -18.12
CA GLY A 194 -20.42 22.51 -18.24
C GLY A 194 -20.46 23.94 -17.74
N GLY A 195 -20.47 24.91 -18.66
CA GLY A 195 -20.73 26.30 -18.34
C GLY A 195 -22.19 26.56 -17.94
N GLY A 196 -22.38 27.56 -17.08
CA GLY A 196 -23.63 28.32 -16.95
C GLY A 196 -24.61 27.80 -15.90
N GLY A 197 -24.66 28.46 -14.73
CA GLY A 197 -25.76 28.30 -13.79
C GLY A 197 -25.40 28.67 -12.36
N GLY A 198 -25.34 29.97 -12.07
CA GLY A 198 -25.18 30.46 -10.71
C GLY A 198 -26.34 30.01 -9.81
N GLY A 199 -26.00 29.44 -8.66
CA GLY A 199 -26.94 29.12 -7.60
C GLY A 199 -26.21 29.08 -6.28
N ARG A 200 -26.26 30.21 -5.55
CA ARG A 200 -25.77 30.32 -4.17
C ARG A 200 -26.48 29.28 -3.29
N ALA A 201 -25.70 28.50 -2.56
CA ALA A 201 -26.20 27.73 -1.43
C ALA A 201 -26.67 28.69 -0.32
N ARG A 202 -27.92 28.50 0.10
CA ARG A 202 -28.38 28.75 1.47
C ARG A 202 -28.65 27.39 2.08
#